data_AF-A0A7X6WCA6-F1
#
_entry.id   AF-A0A7X6WCA6-F1
#
_cell.length_a   1.000
_cell.length_b   1.000
_cell.length_c   1.000
_cell.angle_alpha   90.00
_cell.angle_beta   90.00
_cell.angle_gamma   90.00
#
_symmetry.space_group_name_H-M   'P 1'
#
loop_
_entity.id
_entity.type
_entity.pdbx_description
1 polymer ?
#
loop_
_entity_poly.entity_id
_entity_poly.type
_entity_poly.pdbx_seq_one_letter_code
_entity_poly.pdbx_strand_id
1 'polypeptide(L)'
;GAKKVIGVDLDQVSVRVSNENIKINQVEDIMEIRKGNLLEVINSKANIIVSNIIAEIIAKMTMDISRFLEDGGIFITSGIIIEKIYMVEEALIENGFKILEVKKMNSWACIIASKN
;
A
#
# COMPACT_ATOMS: atom_id res chain seq x y z
N GLY A 1 -12.11 -3.40 -13.07
CA GLY A 1 -12.11 -3.16 -11.61
C GLY A 1 -11.39 -4.29 -10.91
N ALA A 2 -11.12 -4.16 -9.61
CA ALA A 2 -10.54 -5.24 -8.80
C ALA A 2 -11.59 -6.33 -8.52
N LYS A 3 -11.16 -7.59 -8.43
CA LYS A 3 -12.05 -8.72 -8.06
C LYS A 3 -12.27 -8.83 -6.55
N LYS A 4 -11.29 -8.42 -5.76
CA LYS A 4 -11.31 -8.41 -4.29
C LYS A 4 -10.38 -7.32 -3.76
N VAL A 5 -10.78 -6.64 -2.71
CA VAL A 5 -10.03 -5.58 -2.02
C VAL A 5 -10.05 -5.85 -0.52
N ILE A 6 -8.89 -5.74 0.12
CA ILE A 6 -8.75 -5.79 1.58
C ILE A 6 -8.05 -4.52 2.00
N GLY A 7 -8.71 -3.71 2.85
CA GLY A 7 -8.06 -2.60 3.53
C GLY A 7 -7.66 -2.98 4.95
N VAL A 8 -6.59 -2.36 5.45
CA VAL A 8 -6.10 -2.56 6.82
C VAL A 8 -5.81 -1.20 7.45
N ASP A 9 -6.27 -1.01 8.68
CA ASP A 9 -5.91 0.15 9.49
C ASP A 9 -5.77 -0.24 10.97
N LEU A 10 -4.89 0.44 11.68
CA LEU A 10 -4.66 0.28 13.12
C LEU A 10 -5.78 0.95 13.93
N ASP A 11 -6.26 2.09 13.45
CA ASP A 11 -7.24 2.91 14.15
C ASP A 11 -8.66 2.35 13.93
N GLN A 12 -9.34 2.05 15.04
CA GLN A 12 -10.71 1.59 15.02
C GLN A 12 -11.69 2.62 14.44
N VAL A 13 -11.37 3.92 14.54
CA VAL A 13 -12.15 4.99 13.92
C VAL A 13 -12.05 4.88 12.40
N SER A 14 -10.85 4.75 11.84
CA SER A 14 -10.63 4.54 10.40
C SER A 14 -11.32 3.29 9.88
N VAL A 15 -11.26 2.19 10.64
CA VAL A 15 -11.95 0.93 10.28
C VAL A 15 -13.47 1.13 10.21
N ARG A 16 -14.05 1.81 11.20
CA ARG A 16 -15.50 2.09 11.23
C ARG A 16 -15.91 2.96 10.05
N VAL A 17 -15.23 4.10 9.85
CA VAL A 17 -15.53 5.05 8.75
C VAL A 17 -15.38 4.37 7.39
N SER A 18 -14.36 3.54 7.21
CA SER A 18 -14.16 2.80 5.95
C SER A 18 -15.29 1.80 5.70
N ASN A 19 -15.77 1.09 6.74
CA ASN A 19 -16.94 0.22 6.60
C ASN A 19 -18.23 0.99 6.26
N GLU A 20 -18.42 2.19 6.81
CA GLU A 20 -19.54 3.07 6.43
C GLU A 20 -19.43 3.48 4.95
N ASN A 21 -18.24 3.86 4.50
CA ASN A 21 -17.99 4.22 3.10
C ASN A 21 -18.20 3.05 2.12
N ILE A 22 -17.81 1.83 2.49
CA ILE A 22 -18.07 0.63 1.68
C ILE A 22 -19.58 0.45 1.50
N LYS A 23 -20.37 0.57 2.57
CA LYS A 23 -21.83 0.44 2.51
C LYS A 23 -22.49 1.53 1.68
N ILE A 24 -22.05 2.77 1.84
CA ILE A 24 -22.55 3.91 1.06
C ILE A 24 -22.34 3.68 -0.44
N ASN A 25 -21.21 3.06 -0.82
CA ASN A 25 -20.85 2.80 -2.20
C ASN A 25 -21.29 1.42 -2.72
N GLN A 26 -21.94 0.59 -1.90
CA GLN A 26 -22.48 -0.72 -2.29
C GLN A 26 -21.40 -1.67 -2.84
N VAL A 27 -20.24 -1.72 -2.19
CA VAL A 27 -19.08 -2.55 -2.60
C VAL A 27 -18.71 -3.63 -1.58
N GLU A 28 -19.61 -3.94 -0.64
CA GLU A 28 -19.41 -4.93 0.42
C GLU A 28 -19.06 -6.33 -0.13
N ASP A 29 -19.55 -6.67 -1.31
CA ASP A 29 -19.31 -7.98 -1.95
C ASP A 29 -17.86 -8.18 -2.39
N ILE A 30 -17.12 -7.09 -2.60
CA ILE A 30 -15.75 -7.12 -3.13
C ILE A 30 -14.72 -6.49 -2.20
N MET A 31 -15.13 -5.73 -1.18
CA MET A 31 -14.23 -4.98 -0.30
C MET A 31 -14.52 -5.22 1.18
N GLU A 32 -13.47 -5.56 1.93
CA GLU A 32 -13.50 -5.68 3.39
C GLU A 32 -12.42 -4.81 4.03
N ILE A 33 -12.64 -4.39 5.29
CA ILE A 33 -11.63 -3.67 6.10
C ILE A 33 -11.34 -4.47 7.36
N ARG A 34 -10.06 -4.68 7.64
CA ARG A 34 -9.57 -5.36 8.83
C ARG A 34 -8.88 -4.37 9.76
N LYS A 35 -9.14 -4.48 11.06
CA LYS A 35 -8.34 -3.78 12.07
C LYS A 35 -7.04 -4.56 12.27
N GLY A 36 -5.89 -3.92 12.09
CA GLY A 36 -4.60 -4.58 12.23
C GLY A 36 -3.41 -3.68 11.89
N ASN A 37 -2.22 -4.17 12.17
CA ASN A 37 -0.99 -3.48 11.84
C ASN A 37 -0.45 -3.95 10.49
N LEU A 38 -0.48 -3.07 9.49
CA LEU A 38 0.09 -3.30 8.16
C LEU A 38 -0.31 -4.67 7.58
N LEU A 39 0.63 -5.61 7.48
CA LEU A 39 0.44 -6.91 6.84
C LEU A 39 0.13 -8.04 7.82
N GLU A 40 0.13 -7.78 9.14
CA GLU A 40 -0.05 -8.82 10.18
C GLU A 40 -1.38 -9.56 10.10
N VAL A 41 -2.42 -8.90 9.57
CA VAL A 41 -3.77 -9.45 9.41
C VAL A 41 -4.05 -9.95 7.99
N ILE A 42 -3.00 -10.06 7.18
CA ILE A 42 -3.06 -10.53 5.80
C ILE A 42 -2.38 -11.90 5.73
N ASN A 43 -3.01 -12.83 5.03
CA ASN A 43 -2.55 -14.21 4.88
C ASN A 43 -2.56 -14.67 3.41
N SER A 44 -2.74 -13.73 2.48
CA SER A 44 -2.81 -13.95 1.05
C SER A 44 -1.89 -13.00 0.31
N LYS A 45 -1.52 -13.37 -0.91
CA LYS A 45 -0.84 -12.46 -1.83
C LYS A 45 -1.84 -11.61 -2.62
N ALA A 46 -1.39 -10.46 -3.11
CA ALA A 46 -2.14 -9.57 -3.97
C ALA A 46 -1.40 -9.31 -5.29
N ASN A 47 -2.14 -9.00 -6.35
CA ASN A 47 -1.55 -8.54 -7.61
C ASN A 47 -1.07 -7.08 -7.51
N ILE A 48 -1.77 -6.28 -6.69
CA ILE A 48 -1.46 -4.86 -6.47
C ILE A 48 -1.61 -4.58 -4.98
N ILE A 49 -0.64 -3.89 -4.40
CA ILE A 49 -0.74 -3.30 -3.06
C ILE A 49 -0.61 -1.78 -3.19
N VAL A 50 -1.43 -1.04 -2.44
CA VAL A 50 -1.44 0.42 -2.43
C VAL A 50 -1.30 0.90 -0.99
N SER A 51 -0.40 1.87 -0.76
CA SER A 51 -0.21 2.48 0.55
C SER A 51 -0.06 4.00 0.41
N ASN A 52 -0.87 4.77 1.14
CA ASN A 52 -0.81 6.23 1.17
C ASN A 52 -0.59 6.69 2.61
N ILE A 53 0.66 6.59 3.07
CA ILE A 53 1.10 6.82 4.46
C ILE A 53 2.50 7.46 4.46
N ILE A 54 3.08 7.69 5.64
CA ILE A 54 4.41 8.33 5.77
C ILE A 54 5.55 7.44 5.24
N ALA A 55 6.58 8.09 4.72
CA ALA A 55 7.75 7.48 4.08
C ALA A 55 8.47 6.44 4.98
N GLU A 56 8.59 6.71 6.28
CA GLU A 56 9.27 5.83 7.23
C GLU A 56 8.58 4.47 7.37
N ILE A 57 7.24 4.48 7.39
CA ILE A 57 6.47 3.24 7.49
C ILE A 57 6.52 2.47 6.17
N ILE A 58 6.48 3.18 5.03
CA ILE A 58 6.65 2.57 3.71
C ILE A 58 8.02 1.89 3.60
N ALA A 59 9.10 2.58 3.95
CA ALA A 59 10.45 2.03 3.90
C ALA A 59 10.56 0.80 4.81
N LYS A 60 10.03 0.87 6.05
CA LYS A 60 10.02 -0.26 6.98
C LYS A 60 9.25 -1.48 6.45
N MET A 61 8.06 -1.28 5.87
CA MET A 61 7.23 -2.40 5.40
C MET A 61 7.74 -3.03 4.10
N THR A 62 8.60 -2.34 3.36
CA THR A 62 9.12 -2.81 2.07
C THR A 62 9.89 -4.14 2.19
N MET A 63 10.48 -4.41 3.35
CA MET A 63 11.14 -5.69 3.65
C MET A 63 10.20 -6.89 3.60
N ASP A 64 8.97 -6.73 4.11
CA ASP A 64 7.99 -7.81 4.20
C ASP A 64 7.03 -7.84 3.00
N ILE A 65 6.85 -6.70 2.30
CA ILE A 65 5.81 -6.53 1.28
C ILE A 65 5.94 -7.53 0.12
N SER A 66 7.16 -7.94 -0.23
CA SER A 66 7.44 -8.90 -1.30
C SER A 66 6.81 -10.28 -1.05
N ARG A 67 6.58 -10.65 0.22
CA ARG A 67 5.92 -11.92 0.61
C ARG A 67 4.42 -11.90 0.34
N PHE A 68 3.83 -10.71 0.35
CA PHE A 68 2.39 -10.47 0.16
C PHE A 68 2.05 -10.01 -1.26
N LEU A 69 3.05 -9.89 -2.13
CA LEU A 69 2.87 -9.51 -3.53
C LEU A 69 3.19 -10.70 -4.45
N GLU A 70 2.35 -10.90 -5.45
CA GLU A 70 2.62 -11.86 -6.52
C GLU A 70 3.84 -11.44 -7.34
N ASP A 71 4.48 -12.40 -8.01
CA ASP A 71 5.61 -12.12 -8.91
C ASP A 71 5.11 -11.26 -10.09
N GLY A 72 5.85 -10.20 -10.43
CA GLY A 72 5.38 -9.17 -11.35
C GLY A 72 4.25 -8.28 -10.81
N GLY A 73 3.87 -8.43 -9.54
CA GLY A 73 2.86 -7.59 -8.89
C GLY A 73 3.36 -6.16 -8.63
N ILE A 74 2.41 -5.24 -8.48
CA ILE A 74 2.69 -3.80 -8.37
C ILE A 74 2.52 -3.31 -6.93
N PHE A 75 3.49 -2.53 -6.45
CA PHE A 75 3.40 -1.77 -5.21
C PHE A 75 3.35 -0.27 -5.52
N ILE A 76 2.28 0.38 -5.10
CA ILE A 76 2.06 1.82 -5.27
C ILE A 76 2.16 2.48 -3.90
N THR A 77 3.10 3.40 -3.74
CA THR A 77 3.34 4.13 -2.49
C THR A 77 3.13 5.62 -2.69
N SER A 78 2.35 6.25 -1.82
CA SER A 78 2.07 7.69 -1.84
C SER A 78 2.03 8.23 -0.40
N GLY A 79 1.73 9.52 -0.22
CA GLY A 79 1.86 10.19 1.07
C GLY A 79 3.31 10.51 1.42
N ILE A 80 4.18 10.48 0.41
CA ILE A 80 5.62 10.71 0.56
C ILE A 80 5.86 12.21 0.40
N ILE A 81 6.39 12.84 1.44
CA ILE A 81 6.94 14.20 1.34
C ILE A 81 8.18 14.15 0.45
N ILE A 82 8.31 15.05 -0.55
CA ILE A 82 9.36 14.98 -1.60
C ILE A 82 10.77 14.85 -1.01
N GLU A 83 11.04 15.53 0.10
CA GLU A 83 12.33 15.52 0.80
C GLU A 83 12.70 14.12 1.32
N LYS A 84 11.71 13.23 1.50
CA LYS A 84 11.88 11.85 1.96
C LYS A 84 11.76 10.81 0.86
N ILE A 85 11.67 11.22 -0.41
CA ILE A 85 11.45 10.28 -1.52
C ILE A 85 12.55 9.23 -1.63
N TYR A 86 13.82 9.64 -1.46
CA TYR A 86 14.98 8.77 -1.57
C TYR A 86 14.96 7.63 -0.56
N MET A 87 14.43 7.88 0.65
CA MET A 87 14.27 6.83 1.68
C MET A 87 13.41 5.66 1.19
N VAL A 88 12.37 5.96 0.40
CA VAL A 88 11.47 4.94 -0.14
C VAL A 88 12.07 4.29 -1.38
N GLU A 89 12.72 5.07 -2.25
CA GLU A 89 13.39 4.53 -3.45
C GLU A 89 14.50 3.54 -3.08
N GLU A 90 15.37 3.90 -2.13
CA GLU A 90 16.44 3.03 -1.63
C GLU A 90 15.88 1.75 -1.03
N ALA A 91 14.90 1.85 -0.13
CA ALA A 91 14.27 0.68 0.48
C ALA A 91 13.65 -0.27 -0.56
N LEU A 92 13.01 0.27 -1.61
CA LEU A 92 12.46 -0.54 -2.70
C LEU A 92 13.57 -1.28 -3.46
N ILE A 93 14.63 -0.57 -3.86
CA ILE A 93 15.75 -1.15 -4.62
C ILE A 93 16.47 -2.23 -3.79
N GLU A 94 16.77 -1.94 -2.53
CA GLU A 94 17.46 -2.89 -1.63
C GLU A 94 16.66 -4.18 -1.41
N ASN A 95 15.32 -4.11 -1.48
CA ASN A 95 14.44 -5.26 -1.34
C ASN A 95 14.03 -5.87 -2.69
N GLY A 96 14.76 -5.55 -3.77
CA GLY A 96 14.63 -6.20 -5.06
C GLY A 96 13.43 -5.75 -5.91
N PHE A 97 12.80 -4.62 -5.57
CA PHE A 97 11.79 -4.02 -6.41
C PHE A 97 12.41 -3.24 -7.57
N LYS A 98 11.72 -3.27 -8.71
CA LYS A 98 12.01 -2.41 -9.86
C LYS A 98 11.09 -1.19 -9.83
N ILE A 99 11.65 0.00 -9.65
CA ILE A 99 10.89 1.25 -9.80
C ILE A 99 10.47 1.40 -11.27
N LEU A 100 9.17 1.56 -11.49
CA LEU A 100 8.57 1.74 -12.80
C LEU A 100 8.34 3.22 -13.10
N GLU A 101 7.84 3.96 -12.11
CA GLU A 101 7.48 5.37 -12.27
C GLU A 101 7.57 6.11 -10.95
N VAL A 102 7.94 7.38 -11.01
CA VAL A 102 7.93 8.31 -9.89
C VAL A 102 7.16 9.55 -10.30
N LYS A 103 6.08 9.87 -9.59
CA LYS A 103 5.25 11.07 -9.81
C LYS A 103 5.46 12.04 -8.66
N LYS A 104 5.64 13.31 -8.99
CA LYS A 104 5.75 14.41 -8.02
C LYS A 104 4.64 15.42 -8.28
N MET A 105 3.95 15.85 -7.24
CA MET A 105 2.90 16.85 -7.31
C MET A 105 2.94 17.73 -6.07
N ASN A 106 3.20 19.03 -6.27
CA ASN A 106 3.44 19.99 -5.20
C ASN A 106 4.54 19.47 -4.25
N SER A 107 4.24 19.28 -2.97
CA SER A 107 5.18 18.77 -1.95
C SER A 107 5.10 17.24 -1.76
N TRP A 108 4.33 16.54 -2.59
CA TRP A 108 4.09 15.10 -2.45
C TRP A 108 4.67 14.30 -3.61
N ALA A 109 5.02 13.06 -3.32
CA ALA A 109 5.49 12.07 -4.28
C ALA A 109 4.68 10.77 -4.20
N CYS A 110 4.68 10.05 -5.30
CA CYS A 110 4.14 8.70 -5.46
C CYS A 110 5.16 7.87 -6.24
N ILE A 111 5.44 6.65 -5.79
CA ILE A 111 6.34 5.71 -6.46
C ILE A 111 5.55 4.46 -6.84
N ILE A 112 5.71 4.03 -8.08
CA ILE A 112 5.16 2.78 -8.61
C ILE A 112 6.33 1.83 -8.81
N ALA A 113 6.29 0.66 -8.18
CA ALA A 113 7.31 -0.36 -8.29
C ALA A 113 6.72 -1.74 -8.57
N SER A 114 7.50 -2.61 -9.23
CA SER A 114 7.15 -4.00 -9.49
C SER A 114 8.02 -4.92 -8.66
N LYS A 115 7.45 -6.00 -8.12
CA LYS A 115 8.24 -7.13 -7.65
C LYS A 115 8.81 -7.86 -8.88
N ASN A 116 10.12 -8.13 -8.85
CA ASN A 116 10.80 -8.93 -9.87
C ASN A 116 10.47 -10.42 -9.71
#